data_AF-A0A1Q3M631-F1
#
_entry.id   AF-A0A1Q3M631-F1
#
_cell.length_a   1.000
_cell.length_b   1.000
_cell.length_c   1.000
_cell.angle_alpha   90.00
_cell.angle_beta   90.00
_cell.angle_gamma   90.00
#
_symmetry.space_group_name_H-M   'P 1'
#
loop_
_entity.id
_entity.type
_entity.pdbx_description
1 polymer ?
#
loop_
_entity_poly.entity_id
_entity_poly.type
_entity_poly.pdbx_seq_one_letter_code
_entity_poly.pdbx_strand_id
1 'polypeptide(L)'
;REEKKLFQRQLAEALEIDTPMYCKIERGSRPIKRSQVVILAKFLSIDETELLTLWLADKVLEVLEGEKKLAEKTLKIVNKNI
;
A
#
# COMPACT_ATOMS: atom_id res chain seq x y z
N ARG A 1 -3.13 3.54 12.15
CA ARG A 1 -4.10 4.54 12.68
C ARG A 1 -4.51 4.29 14.13
N GLU A 2 -4.69 3.03 14.55
CA GLU A 2 -5.24 2.67 15.87
C GLU A 2 -4.32 3.03 17.03
N GLU A 3 -3.02 2.79 16.88
CA GLU A 3 -1.99 3.21 17.85
C GLU A 3 -2.02 4.72 18.10
N LYS A 4 -2.36 5.50 17.07
CA LYS A 4 -2.49 6.97 17.14
C LYS A 4 -3.90 7.43 17.52
N LYS A 5 -4.83 6.51 17.83
CA LYS A 5 -6.25 6.78 18.14
C LYS A 5 -6.97 7.62 17.08
N LEU A 6 -6.57 7.48 15.82
CA LEU A 6 -7.14 8.22 14.70
C LEU A 6 -8.38 7.52 14.13
N PHE A 7 -9.40 8.32 13.81
CA PHE A 7 -10.60 7.85 13.12
C PHE A 7 -10.36 7.72 11.61
N GLN A 8 -11.03 6.76 10.97
CA GLN A 8 -10.99 6.56 9.52
C GLN A 8 -11.35 7.84 8.73
N ARG A 9 -12.31 8.63 9.23
CA ARG A 9 -12.71 9.91 8.61
C ARG A 9 -11.55 10.91 8.48
N GLN A 10 -10.62 10.92 9.43
CA GLN A 10 -9.48 11.85 9.42
C GLN A 10 -8.48 11.47 8.31
N LEU A 11 -8.29 10.17 8.09
CA LEU A 11 -7.45 9.69 7.00
C LEU A 11 -8.12 9.88 5.65
N ALA A 12 -9.45 9.70 5.58
CA ALA A 12 -10.22 9.97 4.37
C ALA A 12 -10.13 11.46 3.96
N GLU A 13 -10.28 12.37 4.93
CA GLU A 13 -10.11 13.82 4.74
C GLU A 13 -8.69 14.16 4.26
N ALA A 14 -7.66 13.63 4.91
CA ALA A 14 -6.27 13.85 4.50
C ALA A 14 -5.99 13.37 3.06
N LEU A 15 -6.71 12.34 2.61
CA LEU A 15 -6.59 11.78 1.26
C LEU A 15 -7.55 12.37 0.24
N GLU A 16 -8.37 13.35 0.64
CA GLU A 16 -9.41 13.98 -0.17
C GLU A 16 -10.37 12.97 -0.81
N ILE A 17 -10.79 11.97 -0.02
CA ILE A 17 -11.74 10.92 -0.42
C ILE A 17 -12.84 10.75 0.63
N ASP A 18 -13.93 10.07 0.26
CA ASP A 18 -14.97 9.71 1.22
C ASP A 18 -14.52 8.58 2.18
N THR A 19 -15.14 8.54 3.37
CA THR A 19 -14.81 7.54 4.39
C THR A 19 -15.07 6.10 3.91
N PRO A 20 -16.18 5.76 3.24
CA PRO A 20 -16.37 4.42 2.65
C PRO A 20 -15.25 4.00 1.69
N MET A 21 -14.71 4.92 0.89
CA MET A 21 -13.61 4.69 -0.03
C MET A 21 -12.32 4.39 0.74
N TYR A 22 -12.03 5.15 1.80
CA TYR A 22 -10.92 4.84 2.69
C TYR A 22 -11.10 3.47 3.38
N CYS A 23 -12.31 3.12 3.84
CA CYS A 23 -12.59 1.81 4.42
C CYS A 23 -12.27 0.65 3.45
N LYS A 24 -12.53 0.84 2.14
CA LYS A 24 -12.18 -0.17 1.13
C LYS A 24 -10.67 -0.27 0.92
N ILE A 25 -9.95 0.85 0.97
CA ILE A 25 -8.49 0.90 0.90
C ILE A 25 -7.87 0.19 2.11
N GLU A 26 -8.33 0.51 3.33
CA GLU A 26 -7.78 -0.09 4.55
C GLU A 26 -8.00 -1.60 4.63
N ARG A 27 -9.08 -2.12 4.03
CA ARG A 27 -9.35 -3.56 3.91
C ARG A 27 -8.62 -4.23 2.73
N GLY A 28 -7.84 -3.50 1.95
CA GLY A 28 -7.15 -4.01 0.76
C GLY A 28 -8.07 -4.28 -0.46
N SER A 29 -9.37 -4.01 -0.35
CA SER A 29 -10.34 -4.23 -1.43
C SER A 29 -10.33 -3.16 -2.52
N ARG A 30 -9.56 -2.08 -2.34
CA ARG A 30 -9.38 -1.01 -3.32
C ARG A 30 -7.91 -0.58 -3.34
N PRO A 31 -7.27 -0.52 -4.53
CA PRO A 31 -5.89 -0.08 -4.62
C PRO A 31 -5.77 1.40 -4.24
N ILE A 32 -4.66 1.72 -3.57
CA ILE A 32 -4.25 3.08 -3.25
C ILE A 32 -3.22 3.58 -4.27
N LYS A 33 -3.28 4.87 -4.63
CA LYS A 33 -2.29 5.50 -5.51
C LYS A 33 -1.00 5.79 -4.75
N ARG A 34 0.16 5.74 -5.43
CA ARG A 34 1.47 6.10 -4.84
C ARG A 34 1.45 7.45 -4.11
N SER A 35 0.85 8.48 -4.70
CA SER A 35 0.75 9.81 -4.09
C SER A 35 -0.02 9.81 -2.76
N GLN A 36 -1.05 8.98 -2.66
CA GLN A 36 -1.83 8.80 -1.44
C GLN A 36 -1.07 8.04 -0.36
N VAL A 37 -0.20 7.08 -0.75
CA VAL A 37 0.71 6.41 0.19
C VAL A 37 1.66 7.42 0.85
N VAL A 38 2.21 8.35 0.07
CA VAL A 38 3.07 9.43 0.57
C VAL A 38 2.33 10.33 1.57
N ILE A 39 1.08 10.69 1.27
CA ILE A 39 0.24 11.47 2.19
C ILE A 39 0.00 10.69 3.49
N LEU A 40 -0.32 9.39 3.40
CA LEU A 40 -0.51 8.55 4.59
C LEU A 40 0.75 8.44 5.44
N ALA A 41 1.92 8.26 4.82
CA ALA A 41 3.19 8.20 5.55
C ALA A 41 3.41 9.47 6.38
N LYS A 42 3.23 10.64 5.77
CA LYS A 42 3.34 11.94 6.45
C LYS A 42 2.30 12.12 7.55
N PHE A 43 1.03 11.85 7.25
CA PHE A 43 -0.08 11.99 8.19
C PHE A 43 0.07 11.07 9.41
N LEU A 44 0.52 9.83 9.18
CA LEU A 44 0.77 8.84 10.22
C LEU A 44 2.16 8.94 10.82
N SER A 45 3.02 9.86 10.36
CA SER A 45 4.43 9.97 10.78
C SER A 45 5.16 8.61 10.73
N ILE A 46 4.94 7.86 9.66
CA ILE A 46 5.61 6.59 9.34
C ILE A 46 6.67 6.90 8.28
N ASP A 47 7.75 6.12 8.24
CA ASP A 47 8.76 6.25 7.20
C ASP A 47 8.14 6.05 5.80
N GLU A 48 8.35 7.05 4.93
CA GLU A 48 7.76 7.06 3.58
C GLU A 48 8.34 5.93 2.73
N THR A 49 9.64 5.63 2.88
CA THR A 49 10.34 4.60 2.11
C THR A 49 9.84 3.22 2.49
N GLU A 50 9.68 2.95 3.78
CA GLU A 50 9.12 1.71 4.31
C GLU A 50 7.70 1.48 3.79
N LEU A 51 6.82 2.49 3.91
CA LEU A 51 5.44 2.35 3.47
C LEU A 51 5.32 2.19 1.95
N LEU A 52 6.14 2.90 1.17
CA LEU A 52 6.21 2.71 -0.28
C LEU A 52 6.77 1.34 -0.67
N THR A 53 7.71 0.80 0.10
CA THR A 53 8.27 -0.54 -0.13
C THR A 53 7.21 -1.61 0.06
N LEU A 54 6.42 -1.52 1.14
CA LEU A 54 5.29 -2.43 1.38
C LEU A 54 4.24 -2.31 0.27
N TRP A 55 3.89 -1.09 -0.14
CA TRP A 55 2.95 -0.86 -1.23
C TRP A 55 3.44 -1.44 -2.57
N LEU A 56 4.73 -1.33 -2.89
CA LEU A 56 5.32 -1.94 -4.08
C LEU A 56 5.33 -3.48 -3.97
N ALA A 57 5.60 -4.03 -2.79
CA ALA A 57 5.57 -5.46 -2.57
C ALA A 57 4.17 -6.03 -2.83
N ASP A 58 3.12 -5.38 -2.33
CA ASP A 58 1.74 -5.76 -2.61
C ASP A 58 1.44 -5.74 -4.12
N LYS A 59 1.94 -4.73 -4.84
CA LYS A 59 1.78 -4.65 -6.30
C LYS A 59 2.48 -5.78 -7.04
N VAL A 60 3.69 -6.14 -6.60
CA VAL A 60 4.41 -7.29 -7.17
C VAL A 60 3.66 -8.60 -6.88
N LEU A 61 3.14 -8.76 -5.66
CA LEU A 61 2.35 -9.94 -5.29
C LEU A 61 1.06 -10.07 -6.11
N GLU A 62 0.37 -8.96 -6.37
CA GLU A 62 -0.81 -8.92 -7.25
C GLU A 62 -0.48 -9.39 -8.68
N VAL A 63 0.67 -8.97 -9.23
CA VAL A 63 1.12 -9.42 -10.57
C VAL A 63 1.47 -10.91 -10.59
N LEU A 64 1.97 -11.45 -9.48
CA LEU A 64 2.36 -12.85 -9.34
C LEU A 64 1.19 -13.74 -8.88
N GLU A 65 0.01 -13.17 -8.65
CA GLU A 65 -1.16 -13.91 -8.23
C GLU A 65 -1.53 -14.98 -9.27
N GLY A 66 -1.81 -16.20 -8.82
CA GLY A 66 -2.07 -17.36 -9.71
C GLY A 66 -0.80 -18.03 -10.28
N GLU A 67 0.35 -17.36 -10.28
CA GLU A 67 1.60 -17.83 -10.90
C GLU A 67 2.62 -18.37 -9.88
N LYS A 68 2.16 -18.98 -8.78
CA LYS A 68 3.00 -19.42 -7.64
C LYS A 68 4.24 -20.24 -8.05
N LYS A 69 4.12 -21.08 -9.09
CA LYS A 69 5.22 -21.90 -9.59
C LYS A 69 6.33 -21.09 -10.29
N LEU A 70 5.96 -19.96 -10.91
CA LEU A 70 6.88 -19.08 -11.64
C LEU A 70 7.38 -17.92 -10.78
N ALA A 71 6.68 -17.58 -9.69
CA ALA A 71 6.95 -16.44 -8.82
C ALA A 71 8.42 -16.39 -8.35
N GLU A 72 8.93 -17.48 -7.76
CA GLU A 72 10.29 -17.51 -7.23
C GLU A 72 11.35 -17.30 -8.33
N LYS A 73 11.18 -17.96 -9.48
CA LYS A 73 12.09 -17.81 -10.63
C LYS A 73 12.06 -16.38 -11.18
N THR A 74 10.88 -15.78 -11.26
CA THR A 74 10.67 -14.41 -11.73
C THR A 74 11.36 -13.41 -10.80
N LEU A 75 11.15 -13.52 -9.48
CA LEU A 75 11.80 -12.65 -8.50
C LEU A 75 13.33 -12.78 -8.53
N LYS A 76 13.87 -14.00 -8.69
CA LYS A 76 15.32 -14.21 -8.86
C LYS A 76 15.88 -13.52 -10.10
N ILE A 77 15.12 -13.47 -11.20
CA ILE A 77 15.54 -12.77 -12.42
C ILE A 77 15.50 -11.25 -12.20
N VAL A 78 14.42 -10.73 -11.61
CA VAL A 78 14.28 -9.30 -11.30
C VAL A 78 15.44 -8.82 -10.42
N ASN A 79 15.74 -9.54 -9.34
CA ASN A 79 16.81 -9.18 -8.39
C ASN A 79 18.23 -9.27 -8.98
N LYS A 80 18.42 -9.87 -10.16
CA LYS A 80 19.71 -9.84 -10.87
C LYS A 80 19.87 -8.62 -11.78
N ASN A 81 18.77 -7.92 -12.07
CA ASN A 81 18.72 -6.81 -13.04
C ASN A 81 18.49 -5.44 -12.36
N ILE A 82 18.43 -5.39 -11.03
CA ILE A 82 18.35 -4.18 -10.19
C ILE A 82 19.56 -4.22 -9.27
#